data_AF-A0A7I7XPB7-F1
#
_entry.id   AF-A0A7I7XPB7-F1
#
_cell.length_a   1.000
_cell.length_b   1.000
_cell.length_c   1.000
_cell.angle_alpha   90.00
_cell.angle_beta   90.00
_cell.angle_gamma   90.00
#
_symmetry.space_group_name_H-M   'P 1'
#
loop_
_entity.id
_entity.type
_entity.pdbx_description
1 polymer ?
#
loop_
_entity_poly.entity_id
_entity_poly.type
_entity_poly.pdbx_seq_one_letter_code
_entity_poly.pdbx_strand_id
1 'polypeptide(L)'
;MQPLHHDPGAIGVGTAVVANGLRGLAVGTAAGAEVSALAPAGAEEVSLQAALAFATEGMQMLAINALAQEELSRTGAAYVEASGVYDATDSSGAAVFA
;
A
#
# COMPACT_ATOMS: atom_id res chain seq x y z
N MET A 1 25.56 -5.36 -27.98
CA MET A 1 24.74 -5.35 -26.76
C MET A 1 25.16 -4.13 -25.97
N GLN A 2 24.25 -3.21 -25.61
CA GLN A 2 24.58 -2.17 -24.64
C GLN A 2 24.75 -2.84 -23.26
N PRO A 3 25.67 -2.37 -22.40
CA PRO A 3 25.75 -2.85 -21.02
C PRO A 3 24.41 -2.61 -20.34
N LEU A 4 23.75 -3.67 -19.90
CA LEU A 4 22.65 -3.56 -18.97
C LEU A 4 23.27 -3.10 -17.65
N HIS A 5 22.83 -1.96 -17.12
CA HIS A 5 23.28 -1.44 -15.83
C HIS A 5 22.02 -1.26 -14.97
N HIS A 6 21.87 -2.11 -13.96
CA HIS A 6 20.81 -1.94 -12.97
C HIS A 6 21.13 -0.77 -12.02
N ASP A 7 20.11 0.00 -11.63
CA ASP A 7 20.25 1.01 -10.58
C ASP A 7 20.04 0.35 -9.21
N PRO A 8 21.09 0.22 -8.36
CA PRO A 8 20.96 -0.39 -7.04
C PRO A 8 19.98 0.36 -6.12
N GLY A 9 19.63 1.61 -6.43
CA GLY A 9 18.60 2.39 -5.72
C GLY A 9 17.18 1.81 -5.86
N ALA A 10 16.92 0.95 -6.85
CA ALA A 10 15.60 0.38 -7.10
C ALA A 10 15.07 -0.49 -5.94
N ILE A 11 15.96 -1.19 -5.23
CA ILE A 11 15.61 -1.90 -3.98
C ILE A 11 15.09 -0.91 -2.94
N GLY A 12 15.78 0.23 -2.77
CA GLY A 12 15.38 1.29 -1.86
C GLY A 12 13.98 1.83 -2.18
N VAL A 13 13.68 2.06 -3.46
CA VAL A 13 12.33 2.45 -3.91
C VAL A 13 11.30 1.39 -3.56
N GLY A 14 11.56 0.12 -3.86
CA GLY A 14 10.67 -0.99 -3.52
C GLY A 14 10.35 -1.06 -2.02
N THR A 15 11.37 -0.97 -1.16
CA THR A 15 11.18 -0.96 0.30
C THR A 15 10.37 0.26 0.79
N ALA A 16 10.57 1.44 0.19
CA ALA A 16 9.81 2.62 0.54
C ALA A 16 8.32 2.48 0.15
N VAL A 17 8.02 1.85 -0.99
CA VAL A 17 6.65 1.55 -1.42
C VAL A 17 5.97 0.58 -0.47
N VAL A 18 6.66 -0.48 -0.03
CA VAL A 18 6.14 -1.40 1.01
C VAL A 18 5.84 -0.65 2.29
N ALA A 19 6.76 0.18 2.76
CA ALA A 19 6.56 0.97 3.98
C ALA A 19 5.39 1.95 3.85
N ASN A 20 5.15 2.53 2.67
CA ASN A 20 3.99 3.37 2.41
C ASN A 20 2.68 2.58 2.52
N GLY A 21 2.61 1.38 1.93
CA GLY A 21 1.45 0.49 2.06
C GLY A 21 1.12 0.18 3.53
N LEU A 22 2.13 -0.23 4.31
CA LEU A 22 1.96 -0.53 5.73
C LEU A 22 1.48 0.69 6.55
N ARG A 23 2.03 1.88 6.28
CA ARG A 23 1.58 3.12 6.94
C ARG A 23 0.14 3.46 6.59
N GLY A 24 -0.24 3.34 5.31
CA GLY A 24 -1.61 3.60 4.86
C GLY A 24 -2.62 2.63 5.48
N LEU A 25 -2.23 1.36 5.65
CA LEU A 25 -3.06 0.37 6.35
C LEU A 25 -3.23 0.73 7.83
N ALA A 26 -2.14 1.04 8.52
CA ALA A 26 -2.17 1.42 9.93
C ALA A 26 -3.03 2.67 10.20
N VAL A 27 -2.90 3.70 9.35
CA VAL A 27 -3.73 4.91 9.43
C VAL A 27 -5.20 4.58 9.19
N GLY A 28 -5.50 3.74 8.18
CA GLY A 28 -6.88 3.29 7.93
C GLY A 28 -7.48 2.55 9.13
N THR A 29 -6.72 1.65 9.76
CA THR A 29 -7.17 0.95 10.98
C THR A 29 -7.42 1.91 12.14
N ALA A 30 -6.53 2.88 12.35
CA ALA A 30 -6.67 3.88 13.42
C ALA A 30 -7.92 4.76 13.23
N ALA A 31 -8.30 5.04 11.98
CA ALA A 31 -9.49 5.83 11.67
C ALA A 31 -10.82 5.06 11.86
N GLY A 32 -10.78 3.73 12.03
CA GLY A 32 -11.97 2.88 12.05
C GLY A 32 -13.03 3.27 13.09
N ALA A 33 -12.58 3.57 14.32
CA ALA A 33 -13.50 3.97 15.38
C ALA A 33 -14.22 5.27 15.04
N GLU A 34 -13.47 6.31 14.65
CA GLU A 34 -14.02 7.64 14.33
C GLU A 34 -15.00 7.61 13.14
N VAL A 35 -14.67 6.85 12.10
CA VAL A 35 -15.52 6.71 10.90
C VAL A 35 -16.88 6.06 11.23
N SER A 36 -16.91 5.18 12.23
CA SER A 36 -18.14 4.48 12.64
C SER A 36 -18.91 5.17 13.77
N ALA A 37 -18.32 6.19 14.41
CA ALA A 37 -18.84 6.77 15.65
C ALA A 37 -19.71 8.02 15.46
N LEU A 38 -20.04 8.40 14.22
CA LEU A 38 -20.85 9.60 13.97
C LEU A 38 -22.23 9.48 14.64
N ALA A 39 -22.48 10.35 15.62
CA ALA A 39 -23.79 10.46 16.25
C ALA A 39 -24.78 11.18 15.33
N PRO A 40 -26.08 10.84 15.38
CA PRO A 40 -27.12 11.63 14.70
C PRO A 40 -27.09 13.08 15.17
N ALA A 41 -27.24 14.02 14.22
CA ALA A 41 -27.28 15.45 14.53
C ALA A 41 -28.55 15.88 15.29
N GLY A 42 -29.60 15.07 15.22
CA GLY A 42 -30.91 15.28 15.85
C GLY A 42 -31.68 13.98 16.02
N ALA A 43 -32.87 14.06 16.61
CA ALA A 43 -33.71 12.90 16.91
C ALA A 43 -34.58 12.45 15.73
N GLU A 44 -34.58 13.21 14.64
CA GLU A 44 -35.36 12.94 13.44
C GLU A 44 -34.77 11.75 12.66
N GLU A 45 -35.63 11.02 11.96
CA GLU A 45 -35.26 9.81 11.22
C GLU A 45 -34.18 10.09 10.18
N VAL A 46 -34.18 11.29 9.58
CA VAL A 46 -33.17 11.71 8.59
C VAL A 46 -31.78 11.80 9.21
N SER A 47 -31.67 12.28 10.45
CA SER A 47 -30.40 12.37 11.17
C SER A 47 -29.84 10.99 11.51
N LEU A 48 -30.71 10.04 11.89
CA LEU A 48 -30.34 8.64 12.12
C LEU A 48 -29.89 7.97 10.81
N GLN A 49 -30.63 8.16 9.73
CA GLN A 49 -30.29 7.60 8.42
C GLN A 49 -28.94 8.13 7.91
N ALA A 50 -28.68 9.43 8.06
CA ALA A 50 -27.42 10.04 7.67
C ALA A 50 -26.23 9.47 8.46
N ALA A 51 -26.37 9.32 9.78
CA ALA A 51 -25.32 8.72 10.62
C ALA A 51 -25.02 7.26 10.22
N LEU A 52 -26.05 6.46 9.95
CA LEU A 52 -25.91 5.07 9.50
C LEU A 52 -25.28 4.96 8.11
N ALA A 53 -25.68 5.84 7.18
CA ALA A 53 -25.10 5.89 5.85
C ALA A 53 -23.60 6.23 5.91
N PHE A 54 -23.23 7.25 6.70
CA PHE A 54 -21.84 7.65 6.88
C PHE A 54 -20.99 6.51 7.45
N ALA A 55 -21.47 5.82 8.49
CA ALA A 55 -20.76 4.69 9.07
C ALA A 55 -20.58 3.55 8.05
N THR A 56 -21.62 3.27 7.25
CA THR A 56 -21.59 2.21 6.23
C THR A 56 -20.60 2.53 5.11
N GLU A 57 -20.73 3.70 4.49
CA GLU A 57 -19.85 4.15 3.41
C GLU A 57 -18.41 4.32 3.90
N GLY A 58 -18.23 4.84 5.11
CA GLY A 58 -16.93 4.98 5.74
C GLY A 58 -16.23 3.64 5.95
N MET A 59 -16.94 2.62 6.45
CA MET A 59 -16.37 1.27 6.60
C MET A 59 -16.05 0.62 5.25
N GLN A 60 -16.87 0.85 4.23
CA GLN A 60 -16.59 0.38 2.86
C GLN A 60 -15.32 1.05 2.31
N MET A 61 -15.14 2.35 2.52
CA MET A 61 -13.96 3.09 2.11
C MET A 61 -12.70 2.60 2.84
N LEU A 62 -12.79 2.27 4.13
CA LEU A 62 -11.68 1.67 4.88
C LEU A 62 -11.31 0.29 4.34
N ALA A 63 -12.28 -0.53 3.93
CA ALA A 63 -12.03 -1.82 3.30
C ALA A 63 -11.35 -1.66 1.93
N ILE A 64 -11.80 -0.72 1.09
CA ILE A 64 -11.17 -0.40 -0.18
C ILE A 64 -9.73 0.10 0.04
N ASN A 65 -9.51 0.98 1.03
CA ASN A 65 -8.18 1.42 1.40
C ASN A 65 -7.29 0.23 1.78
N ALA A 66 -7.76 -0.67 2.64
CA ALA A 66 -6.97 -1.85 3.04
C ALA A 66 -6.48 -2.67 1.83
N LEU A 67 -7.37 -2.95 0.87
CA LEU A 67 -7.02 -3.67 -0.36
C LEU A 67 -6.01 -2.90 -1.22
N ALA A 68 -6.20 -1.58 -1.36
CA ALA A 68 -5.26 -0.75 -2.13
C ALA A 68 -3.86 -0.71 -1.48
N GLN A 69 -3.79 -0.66 -0.14
CA GLN A 69 -2.51 -0.66 0.58
C GLN A 69 -1.81 -2.02 0.54
N GLU A 70 -2.58 -3.11 0.50
CA GLU A 70 -2.04 -4.45 0.26
C GLU A 70 -1.42 -4.54 -1.15
N GLU A 71 -2.12 -4.05 -2.18
CA GLU A 71 -1.61 -4.04 -3.55
C GLU A 71 -0.34 -3.19 -3.69
N LEU A 72 -0.29 -2.02 -3.03
CA LEU A 72 0.92 -1.20 -2.97
C LEU A 72 2.08 -1.96 -2.34
N SER A 73 1.83 -2.68 -1.24
CA SER A 73 2.85 -3.47 -0.57
C SER A 73 3.36 -4.61 -1.46
N ARG A 74 2.45 -5.30 -2.17
CA ARG A 74 2.80 -6.36 -3.12
C ARG A 74 3.62 -5.83 -4.29
N THR A 75 3.25 -4.66 -4.82
CA THR A 75 3.98 -3.98 -5.89
C THR A 75 5.39 -3.60 -5.45
N GLY A 76 5.54 -3.06 -4.24
CA GLY A 76 6.86 -2.75 -3.67
C GLY A 76 7.74 -4.00 -3.53
N ALA A 77 7.17 -5.13 -3.10
CA ALA A 77 7.88 -6.41 -3.04
C ALA A 77 8.33 -6.89 -4.43
N ALA A 78 7.47 -6.76 -5.45
CA ALA A 78 7.83 -7.11 -6.83
C ALA A 78 9.00 -6.25 -7.36
N TYR A 79 9.09 -4.98 -6.96
CA TYR A 79 10.25 -4.13 -7.33
C TYR A 79 11.55 -4.61 -6.69
N VAL A 80 11.49 -5.02 -5.42
CA VAL A 80 12.65 -5.60 -4.72
C VAL A 80 13.09 -6.91 -5.39
N GLU A 81 12.14 -7.80 -5.69
CA GLU A 81 12.41 -9.08 -6.35
C GLU A 81 13.04 -8.87 -7.73
N ALA A 82 12.44 -8.03 -8.57
CA ALA A 82 12.96 -7.74 -9.91
C ALA A 82 14.36 -7.15 -9.86
N SER A 83 14.62 -6.25 -8.91
CA SER A 83 15.95 -5.65 -8.70
C SER A 83 16.99 -6.70 -8.31
N GLY A 84 16.63 -7.61 -7.38
CA GLY A 84 17.51 -8.72 -6.99
C GLY A 84 17.84 -9.68 -8.14
N VAL A 85 16.91 -9.90 -9.08
CA VAL A 85 17.17 -10.71 -10.28
C VAL A 85 18.21 -10.04 -11.20
N TYR A 86 18.13 -8.72 -11.38
CA TYR A 86 19.13 -7.99 -12.15
C TYR A 86 20.51 -8.04 -11.49
N ASP A 87 20.60 -7.80 -10.17
CA ASP A 87 21.87 -7.89 -9.42
C ASP A 87 22.51 -9.28 -9.51
N ALA A 88 21.71 -10.35 -9.39
CA ALA A 88 22.19 -11.73 -9.53
C ALA A 88 22.68 -12.02 -10.96
N THR A 89 21.99 -11.48 -11.97
CA THR A 89 22.38 -11.65 -13.37
C THR A 89 23.70 -10.94 -13.67
N ASP A 90 23.84 -9.68 -13.24
CA ASP A 90 25.05 -8.87 -13.44
C ASP A 90 26.26 -9.49 -12.74
N SER A 91 26.11 -9.96 -11.50
CA SER A 91 27.19 -10.64 -10.77
C SER A 91 27.60 -11.98 -11.41
N SER A 92 26.64 -12.76 -11.91
CA SER A 92 26.93 -14.02 -12.62
C SER A 92 27.66 -13.78 -13.95
N GLY A 93 27.26 -12.75 -14.71
CA GLY A 93 27.90 -12.37 -15.96
C GLY A 93 29.34 -11.89 -15.74
N ALA A 94 29.57 -11.09 -14.68
CA ALA A 94 30.92 -10.66 -14.31
C ALA A 94 31.83 -11.84 -13.95
N ALA A 95 31.30 -12.86 -13.27
CA ALA A 95 32.07 -14.06 -12.89
C ALA A 95 32.43 -14.98 -14.07
N VAL A 96 31.67 -14.96 -15.17
CA VAL A 96 31.93 -15.78 -16.37
C VAL A 96 33.05 -15.21 -17.24
N PHE A 97 33.34 -13.91 -17.14
CA PHE A 97 34.37 -13.23 -17.94
C PHE A 97 35.60 -12.80 -17.12
N ALA A 98 35.72 -13.24 -15.87
CA ALA A 98 36.86 -13.03 -14.97
C ALA A 98 37.74 -14.29 -14.89
#